data_AF-M1C6U6-F1
#
_entry.id   AF-M1C6U6-F1
#
_cell.length_a   1.000
_cell.length_b   1.000
_cell.length_c   1.000
_cell.angle_alpha   90.00
_cell.angle_beta   90.00
_cell.angle_gamma   90.00
#
_symmetry.space_group_name_H-M   'P 1'
#
loop_
_entity.id
_entity.type
_entity.pdbx_description
1 polymer ?
#
loop_
_entity_poly.entity_id
_entity_poly.type
_entity_poly.pdbx_seq_one_letter_code
_entity_poly.pdbx_strand_id
1 'polypeptide(L)'
;MGGGGAAKGWLGQMGFTKSGGSINWYPGHMAAATRAIRQRLKLSDFVIEVRDARIPLSSANEDLQPMLSGKRRVIALNKQDLANRNLMHVSNFEHSSS
;
A
#
# COMPACT_ATOMS: atom_id res chain seq x y z
N MET A 1 32.45 -30.63 46.54
CA MET A 1 31.02 -30.36 46.78
C MET A 1 30.78 -28.94 46.29
N GLY A 2 30.49 -28.74 45.00
CA GLY A 2 29.13 -28.74 44.43
C GLY A 2 28.54 -27.35 44.65
N GLY A 3 28.37 -26.45 43.69
CA GLY A 3 28.00 -26.60 42.28
C GLY A 3 26.72 -25.77 42.08
N GLY A 4 26.65 -24.94 41.04
CA GLY A 4 25.39 -24.32 40.61
C GLY A 4 25.50 -22.85 40.22
N GLY A 5 25.82 -22.60 38.95
CA GLY A 5 25.59 -21.29 38.33
C GLY A 5 24.10 -21.06 38.04
N ALA A 6 23.73 -19.79 37.89
CA ALA A 6 22.53 -19.40 37.15
C ALA A 6 22.73 -17.98 36.63
N ALA A 7 23.27 -17.89 35.41
CA ALA A 7 23.10 -16.74 34.54
C ALA A 7 21.59 -16.54 34.33
N LYS A 8 20.99 -15.60 35.05
CA LYS A 8 19.55 -15.37 35.01
C LYS A 8 19.22 -14.32 33.96
N GLY A 9 18.93 -14.83 32.77
CA GLY A 9 17.85 -14.32 31.95
C GLY A 9 18.21 -13.15 31.04
N TRP A 10 18.78 -13.49 29.88
CA TRP A 10 18.39 -12.87 28.62
C TRP A 10 16.88 -13.14 28.41
N LEU A 11 16.02 -12.39 29.11
CA LEU A 11 14.60 -12.26 28.81
C LEU A 11 14.52 -11.11 27.80
N GLY A 12 14.38 -11.39 26.51
CA GLY A 12 13.12 -11.95 26.06
C GLY A 12 12.02 -10.88 26.12
N GLN A 13 12.27 -9.68 25.60
CA GLN A 13 11.23 -8.75 25.18
C GLN A 13 11.36 -8.46 23.67
N MET A 14 11.40 -9.53 22.87
CA MET A 14 10.79 -9.47 21.54
C MET A 14 9.29 -9.72 21.74
N GLY A 15 8.64 -8.79 22.43
CA GLY A 15 7.19 -8.77 22.60
C GLY A 15 6.55 -8.29 21.31
N PHE A 16 6.48 -9.15 20.29
CA PHE A 16 5.48 -9.00 19.25
C PHE A 16 4.13 -9.16 19.93
N THR A 17 3.55 -8.03 20.36
CA THR A 17 2.21 -7.99 20.93
C THR A 17 1.25 -8.48 19.86
N LYS A 18 0.87 -9.75 20.01
CA LYS A 18 -0.32 -10.36 19.42
C LYS A 18 -1.54 -9.76 20.15
N SER A 19 -1.75 -8.46 19.98
CA SER A 19 -2.89 -7.71 20.46
C SER A 19 -3.47 -7.01 19.23
N GLY A 20 -4.68 -7.41 18.84
CA GLY A 20 -5.46 -6.71 17.82
C GLY A 20 -5.84 -5.31 18.29
N GLY A 21 -4.85 -4.42 18.32
CA GLY A 21 -5.00 -2.99 18.57
C GLY A 21 -5.23 -2.22 17.27
N SER A 22 -5.74 -0.99 17.40
CA SER A 22 -5.93 -0.03 16.32
C SER A 22 -4.75 -0.06 15.34
N ILE A 23 -5.01 -0.37 14.07
CA ILE A 23 -3.99 -0.31 13.01
C ILE A 23 -3.45 1.12 13.01
N ASN A 24 -2.26 1.30 13.54
CA ASN A 24 -1.61 2.60 13.57
C ASN A 24 -0.94 2.81 12.20
N TRP A 25 -1.64 3.51 11.31
CA TRP A 25 -1.21 3.70 9.94
C TRP A 25 0.06 4.56 9.81
N TYR A 26 0.44 5.35 10.82
CA TYR A 26 1.60 6.26 10.80
C TYR A 26 2.52 6.07 12.04
N PRO A 27 3.85 6.26 11.93
CA PRO A 27 4.64 6.75 10.80
C PRO A 27 5.52 5.69 10.09
N GLY A 28 5.46 4.42 10.51
CA GLY A 28 6.32 3.35 9.96
C GLY A 28 5.64 2.44 8.94
N HIS A 29 4.37 2.08 9.16
CA HIS A 29 3.68 1.06 8.37
C HIS A 29 3.39 1.52 6.94
N MET A 30 2.88 2.74 6.76
CA MET A 30 2.67 3.30 5.42
C MET A 30 3.98 3.50 4.67
N ALA A 31 5.03 4.00 5.33
CA ALA A 31 6.35 4.14 4.71
C ALA A 31 6.92 2.78 4.25
N ALA A 32 6.79 1.74 5.08
CA ALA A 32 7.21 0.39 4.72
C ALA A 32 6.41 -0.19 3.55
N ALA A 33 5.08 -0.01 3.54
CA ALA A 33 4.21 -0.46 2.47
C ALA A 33 4.54 0.26 1.14
N THR A 34 4.67 1.59 1.16
CA THR A 34 5.07 2.38 -0.01
C THR A 34 6.41 1.91 -0.53
N ARG A 35 7.43 1.74 0.34
CA ARG A 35 8.75 1.22 -0.08
C ARG A 35 8.66 -0.16 -0.72
N ALA A 36 7.87 -1.08 -0.15
CA ALA A 36 7.68 -2.42 -0.72
C ALA A 36 6.99 -2.36 -2.09
N ILE A 37 5.97 -1.53 -2.26
CA ILE A 37 5.30 -1.30 -3.55
C ILE A 37 6.30 -0.76 -4.57
N ARG A 38 7.10 0.25 -4.21
CA ARG A 38 8.12 0.83 -5.11
C ARG A 38 9.12 -0.20 -5.61
N GLN A 39 9.55 -1.12 -4.75
CA GLN A 39 10.46 -2.20 -5.15
C GLN A 39 9.81 -3.19 -6.12
N ARG A 40 8.55 -3.58 -5.87
CA ARG A 40 7.81 -4.52 -6.72
C ARG A 40 7.46 -3.91 -8.09
N LEU A 41 7.13 -2.62 -8.12
CA LEU A 41 6.82 -1.91 -9.36
C LEU A 41 7.98 -1.99 -10.37
N LYS A 42 9.24 -1.95 -9.92
CA LYS A 42 10.41 -2.04 -10.82
C LYS A 42 10.44 -3.32 -11.65
N LEU A 43 9.94 -4.42 -11.10
CA LEU A 43 9.91 -5.74 -11.71
C LEU A 43 8.61 -6.02 -12.49
N SER A 44 7.69 -5.07 -12.49
CA SER A 44 6.33 -5.23 -13.01
C SER A 44 6.18 -4.57 -14.38
N ASP A 45 5.66 -5.32 -15.36
CA ASP A 45 5.37 -4.82 -16.72
C ASP A 45 3.98 -4.18 -16.86
N PHE A 46 3.08 -4.48 -15.92
CA PHE A 46 1.70 -4.02 -15.92
C PHE A 46 1.19 -3.78 -14.51
N VAL A 47 0.35 -2.77 -14.31
CA VAL A 47 -0.21 -2.42 -13.00
C VAL A 47 -1.73 -2.29 -13.06
N ILE A 48 -2.41 -2.87 -12.08
CA ILE A 48 -3.84 -2.66 -11.87
C ILE A 48 -3.99 -1.78 -10.64
N GLU A 49 -4.54 -0.58 -10.83
CA GLU A 49 -4.81 0.37 -9.76
C GLU A 49 -6.29 0.32 -9.40
N VAL A 50 -6.62 -0.13 -8.19
CA VAL A 50 -8.01 -0.17 -7.72
C VAL A 50 -8.33 1.14 -7.00
N ARG A 51 -9.38 1.84 -7.44
CA ARG A 51 -9.82 3.15 -6.90
C ARG A 51 -11.28 3.11 -6.48
N ASP A 52 -11.71 4.06 -5.64
CA ASP A 52 -13.13 4.21 -5.27
C ASP A 52 -13.86 5.00 -6.34
N ALA A 53 -14.92 4.43 -6.92
CA ALA A 53 -15.65 4.99 -8.06
C ALA A 53 -16.35 6.32 -7.73
N ARG A 54 -16.61 6.63 -6.45
CA ARG A 54 -17.26 7.89 -6.04
C ARG A 54 -16.32 9.08 -6.16
N ILE A 55 -15.02 8.83 -5.99
CA ILE A 55 -13.95 9.83 -5.99
C ILE A 55 -12.72 9.27 -6.72
N PRO A 56 -12.82 9.03 -8.04
CA PRO A 56 -11.80 8.32 -8.80
C PRO A 56 -10.47 9.09 -8.89
N LEU A 57 -10.51 10.42 -8.81
CA LEU A 57 -9.31 11.26 -8.80
C LEU A 57 -8.70 11.35 -7.41
N SER A 58 -9.51 11.63 -6.38
CA SER A 58 -9.02 11.82 -5.01
C SER A 58 -8.61 10.53 -4.29
N SER A 59 -9.10 9.36 -4.74
CA SER A 59 -8.65 8.07 -4.19
C SER A 59 -7.33 7.57 -4.79
N ALA A 60 -6.72 8.35 -5.69
CA ALA A 60 -5.38 8.07 -6.20
C ALA A 60 -4.33 8.24 -5.10
N ASN A 61 -3.30 7.39 -5.11
CA ASN A 61 -2.14 7.59 -4.26
C ASN A 61 -1.13 8.50 -4.97
N GLU A 62 -0.98 9.75 -4.50
CA GLU A 62 -0.09 10.76 -5.08
C GLU A 62 1.40 10.34 -5.05
N ASP A 63 1.85 9.71 -3.96
CA ASP A 63 3.25 9.26 -3.79
C ASP A 63 3.68 8.20 -4.81
N LEU A 64 2.72 7.51 -5.41
CA LEU A 64 2.95 6.45 -6.39
C LEU A 64 2.74 6.93 -7.84
N GLN A 65 2.05 8.04 -8.09
CA GLN A 65 1.75 8.51 -9.45
C GLN A 65 3.00 8.69 -10.34
N PRO A 66 4.12 9.28 -9.87
CA PRO A 66 5.31 9.46 -10.71
C PRO A 66 5.93 8.14 -11.17
N MET A 67 5.71 7.05 -10.44
CA MET A 67 6.23 5.72 -10.79
C MET A 67 5.27 4.92 -11.68
N LEU A 68 3.98 5.23 -11.58
CA LEU A 68 2.93 4.59 -12.36
C LEU A 68 2.77 5.21 -13.76
N SER A 69 3.15 6.48 -13.94
CA SER A 69 3.04 7.19 -15.23
C SER A 69 3.85 6.53 -16.36
N GLY A 70 5.01 5.95 -16.05
CA GLY A 70 5.86 5.27 -17.03
C GLY A 70 5.53 3.79 -17.29
N LYS A 71 4.40 3.27 -16.79
CA LYS A 71 4.04 1.85 -16.90
C LYS A 71 2.66 1.68 -17.52
N ARG A 72 2.48 0.57 -18.25
CA ARG A 72 1.15 0.16 -18.72
C ARG A 72 0.26 -0.12 -17.50
N ARG A 73 -0.89 0.55 -17.40
CA ARG A 73 -1.80 0.39 -16.26
C ARG A 73 -3.27 0.41 -16.65
N VAL A 74 -4.09 -0.22 -15.82
CA VAL A 74 -5.55 -0.15 -15.85
C VAL A 74 -6.06 0.31 -14.49
N ILE A 75 -7.03 1.23 -14.50
CA ILE A 75 -7.71 1.69 -13.29
C ILE A 75 -9.02 0.93 -13.14
N ALA A 76 -9.15 0.15 -12.08
CA ALA A 76 -10.36 -0.57 -11.72
C ALA A 76 -11.14 0.24 -10.66
N LEU A 77 -12.32 0.73 -11.04
CA LEU A 77 -13.18 1.49 -10.13
C LEU A 77 -14.07 0.54 -9.32
N ASN A 78 -13.87 0.51 -8.01
CA ASN A 78 -14.64 -0.26 -7.05
C ASN A 78 -15.84 0.54 -6.50
N LYS A 79 -16.89 -0.14 -6.02
CA LYS A 79 -18.14 0.46 -5.49
C LYS A 79 -18.91 1.30 -6.53
N GLN A 80 -18.96 0.80 -7.77
CA GLN A 80 -19.62 1.53 -8.85
C GLN A 80 -21.12 1.75 -8.59
N ASP A 81 -21.75 0.86 -7.84
CA ASP A 81 -23.15 0.94 -7.40
C ASP A 81 -23.44 2.20 -6.56
N LEU A 82 -22.46 2.67 -5.78
CA LEU A 82 -22.60 3.83 -4.91
C LEU A 82 -22.21 5.16 -5.58
N ALA A 83 -21.75 5.11 -6.82
CA ALA A 83 -21.14 6.25 -7.47
C ALA A 83 -22.06 6.84 -8.53
N ASN A 84 -21.98 8.17 -8.67
CA ASN A 84 -22.84 8.90 -9.58
C ASN A 84 -22.53 8.49 -11.02
N ARG A 85 -23.51 7.87 -11.69
CA ARG A 85 -23.36 7.33 -13.05
C ARG A 85 -22.96 8.39 -14.08
N ASN A 86 -23.30 9.66 -13.85
CA ASN A 86 -22.92 10.77 -14.72
C ASN A 86 -21.42 11.10 -14.63
N LEU A 87 -20.76 10.75 -13.52
CA LEU A 87 -19.31 10.99 -13.31
C LEU A 87 -18.45 9.82 -13.80
N MET A 88 -19.04 8.71 -14.24
CA MET A 88 -18.33 7.50 -14.66
C MET A 88 -17.67 7.61 -16.04
N HIS A 89 -18.00 8.65 -16.80
CA HIS A 89 -17.39 8.92 -18.09
C HIS A 89 -16.13 9.76 -17.91
N VAL A 90 -15.10 9.18 -17.29
CA VAL A 90 -13.76 9.79 -17.29
C VAL A 90 -12.97 9.18 -18.44
N SER A 91 -13.22 9.70 -19.63
CA SER A 91 -12.25 9.64 -20.72
C SER A 91 -11.04 10.48 -20.30
N ASN A 92 -9.88 9.85 -20.12
CA ASN A 92 -8.60 10.36 -20.63
C ASN A 92 -7.52 9.29 -20.41
N PHE A 93 -7.35 8.47 -21.45
CA PHE A 93 -6.15 7.69 -21.69
C PHE A 93 -5.09 8.67 -22.21
N GLU A 94 -4.42 9.41 -21.32
CA GLU A 94 -3.23 10.16 -21.74
C GLU A 94 -2.07 9.18 -21.89
N HIS A 95 -1.95 8.64 -23.10
CA HIS A 95 -0.71 8.11 -23.63
C HIS A 95 0.25 9.29 -23.87
N SER A 96 1.09 9.62 -22.88
CA SER A 96 2.34 10.33 -23.19
C SER A 96 3.35 9.32 -23.73
N SER A 97 3.28 9.10 -25.04
CA SER A 97 4.39 8.61 -25.85
C SER A 97 5.09 9.83 -26.45
N SER A 98 6.27 10.19 -25.94
CA SER A 98 7.40 10.77 -26.67
C SER A 98 8.59 10.92 -25.71
#